data_AF-A0A6M0RZZ1-F1
#
_entry.id   AF-A0A6M0RZZ1-F1
#
_cell.length_a   1.000
_cell.length_b   1.000
_cell.length_c   1.000
_cell.angle_alpha   90.00
_cell.angle_beta   90.00
_cell.angle_gamma   90.00
#
_symmetry.space_group_name_H-M   'P 1'
#
loop_
_entity.id
_entity.type
_entity.pdbx_description
1 polymer ?
#
loop_
_entity_poly.entity_id
_entity_poly.type
_entity_poly.pdbx_seq_one_letter_code
_entity_poly.pdbx_strand_id
1 'polypeptide(L)'
;MALIKCFSCGAETDDIDGATHSYLLSTPGCWAMYGEVLAREYSDFAYWAVHDLTVDTYSIQHPGQPSRQTISSLNVHLSSLYAYFKLDVSAGELSNIKVKVVQHKDQFVWLEPPDCLGHLTINDILRAENATQHCELVNQWAEDVFNQWQDFHPVVQALLETSM
;
A
#
# COMPACT_ATOMS: atom_id res chain seq x y z
N MET A 1 -16.13 22.34 3.02
CA MET A 1 -16.28 21.44 1.86
C MET A 1 -17.11 20.25 2.31
N ALA A 2 -17.84 19.60 1.40
CA ALA A 2 -18.54 18.37 1.76
C ALA A 2 -17.52 17.25 1.93
N LEU A 3 -17.77 16.31 2.86
CA LEU A 3 -16.95 15.13 3.04
C LEU A 3 -17.66 13.92 2.41
N ILE A 4 -16.89 13.07 1.73
CA ILE A 4 -17.32 11.79 1.19
C ILE A 4 -16.41 10.68 1.70
N LYS A 5 -16.89 9.43 1.68
CA LYS A 5 -16.05 8.27 1.96
C LYS A 5 -15.40 7.76 0.68
N CYS A 6 -14.10 7.48 0.72
CA CYS A 6 -13.41 6.76 -0.33
C CYS A 6 -14.07 5.40 -0.53
N PHE A 7 -14.50 5.10 -1.75
CA PHE A 7 -15.22 3.87 -2.06
C PHE A 7 -14.34 2.60 -1.99
N SER A 8 -13.03 2.75 -1.81
CA SER A 8 -12.09 1.64 -1.64
C SER A 8 -11.66 1.47 -0.19
N CYS A 9 -10.99 2.46 0.41
CA CYS A 9 -10.47 2.35 1.78
C CYS A 9 -11.39 2.89 2.88
N GLY A 10 -12.48 3.57 2.54
CA GLY A 10 -13.40 4.16 3.51
C GLY A 10 -12.95 5.49 4.14
N ALA A 11 -11.77 6.00 3.78
CA ALA A 11 -11.25 7.30 4.23
C ALA A 11 -12.26 8.44 4.03
N GLU A 12 -12.45 9.31 5.02
CA GLU A 12 -13.27 10.52 4.87
C GLU A 12 -12.45 11.62 4.21
N THR A 13 -12.81 12.00 2.99
CA THR A 13 -12.03 12.92 2.16
C THR A 13 -12.89 14.08 1.70
N ASP A 14 -12.28 15.21 1.33
CA ASP A 14 -13.01 16.28 0.68
C ASP A 14 -13.63 15.78 -0.64
N ASP A 15 -14.87 16.22 -0.89
CA ASP A 15 -15.57 16.01 -2.15
C ASP A 15 -15.06 17.01 -3.19
N ILE A 16 -14.03 16.60 -3.92
CA ILE A 16 -13.34 17.40 -4.92
C ILE A 16 -13.26 16.64 -6.25
N ASP A 17 -13.24 17.40 -7.33
CA ASP A 17 -12.75 16.91 -8.62
C ASP A 17 -11.21 16.85 -8.61
N GLY A 18 -10.63 15.93 -9.37
CA GLY A 18 -9.19 15.84 -9.47
C GLY A 18 -8.69 14.59 -10.16
N ALA A 19 -7.36 14.46 -10.20
CA ALA A 19 -6.72 13.25 -10.69
C ALA A 19 -6.93 12.09 -9.71
N THR A 20 -6.99 10.89 -10.26
CA THR A 20 -6.84 9.63 -9.53
C THR A 20 -5.72 8.83 -10.17
N HIS A 21 -5.25 7.80 -9.48
CA HIS A 21 -4.35 6.85 -10.09
C HIS A 21 -5.08 6.00 -11.14
N SER A 22 -4.36 5.52 -12.17
CA SER A 22 -4.96 4.81 -13.31
C SER A 22 -5.44 3.40 -12.99
N TYR A 23 -4.87 2.76 -11.97
CA TYR A 23 -5.22 1.40 -11.54
C TYR A 23 -5.28 1.20 -10.02
N LEU A 24 -5.08 2.26 -9.24
CA LEU A 24 -5.32 2.24 -7.79
C LEU A 24 -6.61 3.04 -7.55
N LEU A 25 -7.71 2.33 -7.29
CA LEU A 25 -9.03 2.94 -7.30
C LEU A 25 -9.31 3.66 -5.99
N SER A 26 -9.52 4.97 -6.05
CA SER A 26 -9.81 5.82 -4.90
C SER A 26 -10.62 7.04 -5.30
N THR A 27 -11.16 7.77 -4.33
CA THR A 27 -11.71 9.12 -4.60
C THR A 27 -10.56 10.10 -4.90
N PRO A 28 -10.79 11.16 -5.68
CA PRO A 28 -9.79 12.20 -5.91
C PRO A 28 -9.25 12.81 -4.61
N GLY A 29 -10.12 13.01 -3.61
CA GLY A 29 -9.70 13.46 -2.28
C GLY A 29 -8.75 12.49 -1.57
N CYS A 30 -9.01 11.18 -1.63
CA CYS A 30 -8.11 10.18 -1.05
C CYS A 30 -6.74 10.16 -1.74
N TRP A 31 -6.72 10.32 -3.07
CA TRP A 31 -5.48 10.41 -3.83
C TRP A 31 -4.70 11.69 -3.51
N ALA A 32 -5.39 12.82 -3.33
CA ALA A 32 -4.77 14.08 -2.92
C ALA A 32 -4.12 13.96 -1.53
N MET A 33 -4.84 13.39 -0.56
CA MET A 33 -4.35 13.13 0.80
C MET A 33 -3.13 12.19 0.79
N TYR A 34 -3.13 11.17 -0.06
CA TYR A 34 -1.95 10.32 -0.26
C TYR A 34 -0.78 11.12 -0.84
N GLY A 35 -1.02 12.02 -1.79
CA GLY A 35 -0.01 12.95 -2.30
C GLY A 35 0.60 13.83 -1.22
N GLU A 36 -0.18 14.28 -0.23
CA GLU A 36 0.33 15.05 0.92
C GLU A 36 1.25 14.21 1.82
N VAL A 37 0.88 12.95 2.08
CA VAL A 37 1.73 11.99 2.81
C VAL A 37 3.05 11.80 2.09
N LEU A 38 3.02 11.55 0.78
CA LEU A 38 4.24 11.42 -0.03
C LEU A 38 5.08 12.70 -0.02
N ALA A 39 4.46 13.88 -0.09
CA ALA A 39 5.18 15.14 -0.04
C ALA A 39 5.97 15.31 1.27
N ARG A 40 5.42 14.87 2.41
CA ARG A 40 6.15 14.86 3.69
C ARG A 40 7.36 13.92 3.62
N GLU A 41 7.17 12.71 3.12
CA GLU A 41 8.24 11.71 2.99
C GLU A 41 9.38 12.17 2.06
N TYR A 42 9.07 12.81 0.94
CA TYR A 42 10.10 13.36 0.05
C TYR A 42 10.82 14.59 0.64
N SER A 43 10.23 15.26 1.63
CA SER A 43 10.79 16.50 2.20
C SER A 43 11.86 16.28 3.27
N ASP A 44 11.84 15.12 3.94
CA ASP A 44 12.70 14.82 5.08
C ASP A 44 12.98 13.31 5.19
N PHE A 45 14.26 12.96 5.30
CA PHE A 45 14.73 11.59 5.43
C PHE A 45 14.12 10.84 6.64
N ALA A 46 13.79 11.55 7.71
CA ALA A 46 13.16 10.95 8.88
C ALA A 46 11.76 10.41 8.57
N TYR A 47 11.00 11.08 7.69
CA TYR A 47 9.71 10.59 7.20
C TYR A 47 9.89 9.54 6.10
N TRP A 48 10.88 9.73 5.22
CA TRP A 48 11.21 8.80 4.12
C TRP A 48 11.49 7.37 4.57
N ALA A 49 11.92 7.16 5.83
CA ALA A 49 12.32 5.86 6.37
C ALA A 49 11.28 4.74 6.18
N VAL A 50 10.00 5.08 6.02
CA VAL A 50 8.88 4.13 5.83
C VAL A 50 8.22 4.23 4.45
N HIS A 51 8.79 4.98 3.51
CA HIS A 51 8.19 5.26 2.21
C HIS A 51 7.75 4.00 1.44
N ASP A 52 8.59 2.96 1.44
CA ASP A 52 8.25 1.69 0.79
C ASP A 52 6.97 1.07 1.38
N LEU A 53 6.80 1.12 2.71
CA LEU A 53 5.58 0.64 3.38
C LEU A 53 4.37 1.49 3.00
N THR A 54 4.50 2.82 2.96
CA THR A 54 3.42 3.74 2.58
C THR A 54 2.90 3.42 1.17
N VAL A 55 3.82 3.25 0.20
CA VAL A 55 3.48 2.94 -1.19
C VAL A 55 2.84 1.55 -1.30
N ASP A 56 3.43 0.55 -0.66
CA ASP A 56 2.96 -0.84 -0.75
C ASP A 56 1.57 -0.97 -0.11
N THR A 57 1.37 -0.34 1.05
CA THR A 57 0.10 -0.34 1.78
C THR A 57 -1.00 0.39 1.03
N TYR A 58 -0.73 1.60 0.51
CA TYR A 58 -1.72 2.32 -0.29
C TYR A 58 -2.14 1.50 -1.51
N SER A 59 -1.19 0.83 -2.16
CA SER A 59 -1.45 0.06 -3.38
C SER A 59 -2.38 -1.13 -3.14
N ILE A 60 -2.16 -1.91 -2.08
CA ILE A 60 -3.01 -3.07 -1.78
C ILE A 60 -4.30 -2.70 -1.03
N GLN A 61 -4.37 -1.51 -0.43
CA GLN A 61 -5.61 -0.96 0.12
C GLN A 61 -6.52 -0.35 -0.96
N HIS A 62 -5.98 -0.04 -2.14
CA HIS A 62 -6.71 0.54 -3.27
C HIS A 62 -6.69 -0.36 -4.52
N PRO A 63 -7.10 -1.64 -4.42
CA PRO A 63 -7.10 -2.54 -5.56
C PRO A 63 -7.98 -1.99 -6.69
N GLY A 64 -7.46 -2.07 -7.91
CA GLY A 64 -8.22 -1.79 -9.11
C GLY A 64 -9.15 -2.94 -9.53
N GLN A 65 -9.60 -2.89 -10.78
CA GLN A 65 -10.29 -4.02 -11.42
C GLN A 65 -9.27 -5.04 -11.97
N PRO A 66 -9.67 -6.30 -12.20
CA PRO A 66 -8.82 -7.31 -12.83
C PRO A 66 -8.21 -6.79 -14.14
N SER A 67 -6.90 -6.56 -14.12
CA SER A 67 -6.11 -6.12 -15.26
C SER A 67 -4.66 -6.56 -15.07
N ARG A 68 -3.86 -6.57 -16.13
CA ARG A 68 -2.44 -6.93 -16.03
C ARG A 68 -1.69 -6.02 -15.04
N GLN A 69 -2.01 -4.73 -15.04
CA GLN A 69 -1.41 -3.73 -14.17
C GLN A 69 -1.81 -3.96 -12.71
N THR A 70 -3.09 -4.14 -12.44
CA THR A 70 -3.60 -4.40 -11.09
C THR A 70 -3.07 -5.72 -10.53
N ILE A 71 -3.07 -6.79 -11.33
CA ILE A 71 -2.50 -8.09 -10.97
C ILE A 71 -1.02 -7.92 -10.60
N SER A 72 -0.25 -7.23 -11.44
CA SER A 72 1.17 -7.00 -11.17
C SER A 72 1.39 -6.18 -9.90
N SER A 73 0.62 -5.12 -9.69
CA SER A 73 0.72 -4.26 -8.51
C SER A 73 0.43 -5.06 -7.24
N LEU A 74 -0.70 -5.78 -7.18
CA LEU A 74 -1.08 -6.56 -6.01
C LEU A 74 -0.04 -7.62 -5.63
N ASN A 75 0.43 -8.43 -6.59
CA ASN A 75 1.43 -9.46 -6.31
C ASN A 75 2.74 -8.83 -5.80
N VAL A 76 3.21 -7.76 -6.44
CA VAL A 76 4.49 -7.10 -6.07
C VAL A 76 4.41 -6.47 -4.68
N HIS A 77 3.37 -5.68 -4.40
CA HIS A 77 3.27 -4.95 -3.14
C HIS A 77 2.93 -5.89 -1.97
N LEU A 78 2.08 -6.90 -2.17
CA LEU A 78 1.79 -7.88 -1.13
C LEU A 78 3.02 -8.76 -0.82
N SER A 79 3.79 -9.18 -1.83
CA SER A 79 5.08 -9.86 -1.60
C SER A 79 6.08 -8.97 -0.85
N SER A 80 6.14 -7.68 -1.16
CA SER A 80 6.99 -6.72 -0.44
C SER A 80 6.62 -6.64 1.04
N LEU A 81 5.33 -6.46 1.37
CA LEU A 81 4.88 -6.44 2.77
C LEU A 81 5.06 -7.81 3.46
N TYR A 82 4.89 -8.92 2.73
CA TYR A 82 5.16 -10.25 3.28
C TYR A 82 6.64 -10.39 3.67
N ALA A 83 7.56 -9.93 2.81
CA ALA A 83 8.99 -9.94 3.13
C ALA A 83 9.31 -9.08 4.35
N TYR A 84 8.67 -7.92 4.49
CA TYR A 84 8.80 -7.06 5.66
C TYR A 84 8.32 -7.75 6.96
N PHE A 85 7.07 -8.22 6.99
CA PHE A 85 6.45 -8.72 8.21
C PHE A 85 6.77 -10.17 8.58
N LYS A 86 7.17 -11.01 7.61
CA LYS A 86 7.39 -12.45 7.84
C LYS A 86 8.83 -12.90 7.65
N LEU A 87 9.65 -12.13 6.95
CA LEU A 87 11.04 -12.50 6.62
C LEU A 87 12.09 -11.51 7.15
N ASP A 88 11.68 -10.57 8.02
CA ASP A 88 12.54 -9.56 8.64
C ASP A 88 13.35 -8.70 7.64
N VAL A 89 12.85 -8.53 6.41
CA VAL A 89 13.49 -7.65 5.42
C VAL A 89 13.27 -6.20 5.82
N SER A 90 14.34 -5.41 5.86
CA SER A 90 14.24 -4.01 6.26
C SER A 90 13.50 -3.16 5.23
N ALA A 91 12.83 -2.09 5.69
CA ALA A 91 12.07 -1.19 4.81
C ALA A 91 12.91 -0.64 3.65
N GLY A 92 14.21 -0.35 3.87
CA GLY A 92 15.12 0.15 2.84
C GLY A 92 15.52 -0.87 1.76
N GLU A 93 15.17 -2.15 1.92
CA GLU A 93 15.48 -3.22 0.98
C GLU A 93 14.25 -3.69 0.18
N LEU A 94 13.06 -3.19 0.50
CA LEU A 94 11.80 -3.64 -0.11
C LEU A 94 11.71 -3.33 -1.60
N SER A 95 12.25 -2.20 -2.04
CA SER A 95 12.43 -1.91 -3.48
C SER A 95 13.18 -3.04 -4.23
N ASN A 96 14.21 -3.65 -3.63
CA ASN A 96 14.93 -4.77 -4.23
C ASN A 96 14.09 -6.06 -4.27
N ILE A 97 13.27 -6.31 -3.25
CA ILE A 97 12.31 -7.43 -3.26
C ILE A 97 11.35 -7.29 -4.43
N LYS A 98 10.77 -6.08 -4.62
CA LYS A 98 9.86 -5.79 -5.74
C LYS A 98 10.52 -6.03 -7.11
N VAL A 99 11.80 -5.64 -7.26
CA VAL A 99 12.58 -5.88 -8.49
C VAL A 99 12.81 -7.37 -8.77
N LYS A 100 13.01 -8.20 -7.74
CA LYS A 100 13.15 -9.65 -7.90
C LYS A 100 11.82 -10.30 -8.27
N VAL A 101 10.75 -9.98 -7.54
CA VAL A 101 9.41 -10.55 -7.74
C VAL A 101 8.88 -10.25 -9.15
N VAL A 102 9.10 -9.05 -9.70
CA VAL A 102 8.62 -8.70 -11.06
C VAL A 102 9.30 -9.50 -12.18
N GLN A 103 10.44 -10.17 -11.92
CA GLN A 103 11.05 -11.08 -12.89
C GLN A 103 10.22 -12.34 -13.11
N HIS A 104 9.39 -12.70 -12.12
CA HIS A 104 8.51 -13.88 -12.13
C HIS A 104 7.04 -13.52 -12.41
N LYS A 105 6.82 -12.44 -13.17
CA LYS A 105 5.47 -11.94 -13.51
C LYS A 105 4.60 -12.93 -14.29
N ASP A 106 5.18 -13.98 -14.84
CA ASP A 106 4.47 -15.11 -15.47
C ASP A 106 3.70 -15.96 -14.44
N GLN A 107 4.07 -15.88 -13.16
CA GLN A 107 3.41 -16.56 -12.05
C GLN A 107 2.36 -15.69 -11.35
N PHE A 108 2.21 -14.42 -11.75
CA PHE A 108 1.27 -13.52 -11.09
C PHE A 108 -0.17 -13.94 -11.36
N VAL A 109 -0.97 -13.95 -10.29
CA VAL A 109 -2.39 -14.32 -10.33
C VAL A 109 -3.26 -13.18 -9.83
N TRP A 110 -4.53 -13.20 -10.20
CA TRP A 110 -5.50 -12.30 -9.59
C TRP A 110 -5.70 -12.68 -8.12
N LEU A 111 -5.53 -11.69 -7.24
CA LEU A 111 -5.81 -11.81 -5.81
C LEU A 111 -7.13 -11.09 -5.56
N GLU A 112 -8.20 -11.85 -5.31
CA GLU A 112 -9.52 -11.26 -5.06
C GLU A 112 -9.45 -10.40 -3.79
N PRO A 113 -9.78 -9.10 -3.86
CA PRO A 113 -9.71 -8.24 -2.69
C PRO A 113 -10.57 -8.76 -1.53
N PRO A 114 -10.09 -8.70 -0.28
CA PRO A 114 -10.91 -9.01 0.89
C PRO A 114 -12.06 -8.01 1.04
N ASP A 115 -13.14 -8.43 1.73
CA ASP A 115 -14.30 -7.57 2.01
C ASP A 115 -13.94 -6.32 2.82
N CYS A 116 -12.87 -6.40 3.63
CA CYS A 116 -12.28 -5.30 4.37
C CYS A 116 -10.84 -5.09 3.91
N LEU A 117 -10.47 -3.85 3.55
CA LEU A 117 -9.13 -3.49 3.09
C LEU A 117 -8.29 -2.77 4.15
N GLY A 118 -8.70 -2.88 5.41
CA GLY A 118 -8.07 -2.26 6.57
C GLY A 118 -9.04 -1.34 7.31
N HIS A 119 -8.75 -1.10 8.58
CA HIS A 119 -9.43 -0.18 9.48
C HIS A 119 -8.73 1.17 9.54
N LEU A 120 -7.40 1.18 9.38
CA LEU A 120 -6.61 2.41 9.26
C LEU A 120 -6.61 2.90 7.82
N THR A 121 -6.61 4.22 7.67
CA THR A 121 -6.66 4.89 6.37
C THR A 121 -5.63 6.01 6.29
N ILE A 122 -5.52 6.63 5.11
CA ILE A 122 -4.64 7.78 4.90
C ILE A 122 -4.96 8.95 5.86
N ASN A 123 -6.20 9.05 6.35
CA ASN A 123 -6.61 10.03 7.35
C ASN A 123 -5.82 9.89 8.64
N ASP A 124 -5.55 8.65 9.06
CA ASP A 124 -4.84 8.36 10.30
C ASP A 124 -3.36 8.75 10.18
N ILE A 125 -2.76 8.51 9.00
CA ILE A 125 -1.37 8.86 8.72
C ILE A 125 -1.16 10.37 8.72
N LEU A 126 -2.09 11.13 8.11
CA LEU A 126 -1.97 12.59 8.04
C LEU A 126 -2.02 13.29 9.40
N ARG A 127 -2.55 12.63 10.43
CA ARG A 127 -2.60 13.12 11.82
C ARG A 127 -1.23 13.08 12.51
N ALA A 128 -0.22 12.45 11.92
CA ALA A 128 1.12 12.47 12.47
C ALA A 128 1.65 13.91 12.62
N GLU A 129 2.07 14.27 13.83
CA GLU A 129 2.61 15.58 14.18
C GLU A 129 4.12 15.67 13.92
N ASN A 130 4.80 14.52 13.82
CA ASN A 130 6.24 14.42 13.62
C ASN A 130 6.63 13.11 12.92
N ALA A 131 7.90 13.01 12.50
CA ALA A 131 8.43 11.87 11.76
C ALA A 131 8.33 10.54 12.53
N THR A 132 8.60 10.54 13.84
CA THR A 132 8.52 9.32 14.65
C THR A 132 7.09 8.78 14.67
N GLN A 133 6.11 9.65 14.93
CA GLN A 133 4.70 9.28 14.93
C GLN A 133 4.24 8.84 13.53
N HIS A 134 4.72 9.49 12.47
CA HIS A 134 4.44 9.09 11.08
C HIS A 134 4.91 7.66 10.82
N CYS A 135 6.16 7.34 11.18
CA CYS A 135 6.73 6.02 11.01
C CYS A 135 5.96 4.94 11.80
N GLU A 136 5.54 5.26 13.03
CA GLU A 136 4.71 4.35 13.84
C GLU A 136 3.34 4.11 13.21
N LEU A 137 2.66 5.16 12.75
CA LEU A 137 1.33 5.06 12.14
C LEU A 137 1.37 4.34 10.79
N VAL A 138 2.40 4.59 9.97
CA VAL A 138 2.58 3.86 8.69
C VAL A 138 2.81 2.37 8.95
N ASN A 139 3.60 2.01 9.97
CA ASN A 139 3.79 0.60 10.33
C ASN A 139 2.48 -0.07 10.77
N GLN A 140 1.70 0.60 11.63
CA GLN A 140 0.40 0.09 12.08
C GLN A 140 -0.58 -0.06 10.91
N TRP A 141 -0.61 0.91 10.00
CA TRP A 141 -1.44 0.85 8.80
C TRP A 141 -1.01 -0.28 7.87
N ALA A 142 0.30 -0.43 7.64
CA ALA A 142 0.84 -1.52 6.83
C ALA A 142 0.47 -2.89 7.40
N GLU A 143 0.56 -3.07 8.72
CA GLU A 143 0.22 -4.32 9.39
C GLU A 143 -1.28 -4.63 9.30
N ASP A 144 -2.13 -3.64 9.59
CA ASP A 144 -3.59 -3.78 9.54
C ASP A 144 -4.08 -4.18 8.15
N VAL A 145 -3.60 -3.49 7.10
CA VAL A 145 -3.93 -3.81 5.71
C VAL A 145 -3.34 -5.16 5.30
N PHE A 146 -2.06 -5.43 5.59
CA PHE A 146 -1.41 -6.71 5.26
C PHE A 146 -2.15 -7.92 5.85
N ASN A 147 -2.66 -7.80 7.07
CA ASN A 147 -3.42 -8.86 7.73
C ASN A 147 -4.77 -9.13 7.05
N GLN A 148 -5.39 -8.16 6.39
CA GLN A 148 -6.61 -8.42 5.61
C GLN A 148 -6.37 -9.33 4.40
N TRP A 149 -5.12 -9.37 3.90
CA TRP A 149 -4.72 -10.19 2.76
C TRP A 149 -4.19 -11.59 3.14
N GLN A 150 -4.43 -12.04 4.38
CA GLN A 150 -3.88 -13.30 4.93
C GLN A 150 -4.16 -14.55 4.09
N ASP A 151 -5.31 -14.62 3.41
CA ASP A 151 -5.67 -15.77 2.57
C ASP A 151 -4.73 -15.93 1.36
N PHE A 152 -4.06 -14.85 0.95
CA PHE A 152 -3.09 -14.83 -0.15
C PHE A 152 -1.64 -14.85 0.33
N HIS A 153 -1.38 -14.86 1.64
CA HIS A 153 -0.03 -15.01 2.18
C HIS A 153 0.71 -16.25 1.63
N PRO A 154 0.09 -17.45 1.53
CA PRO A 154 0.75 -18.61 0.91
C PRO A 154 1.15 -18.40 -0.56
N VAL A 155 0.36 -17.62 -1.31
CA VAL A 155 0.62 -17.32 -2.73
C VAL A 155 1.87 -16.46 -2.86
N VAL A 156 1.95 -15.38 -2.10
CA VAL A 156 3.11 -14.47 -2.16
C VAL A 156 4.35 -15.05 -1.51
N GLN A 157 4.19 -15.95 -0.53
CA GLN A 157 5.29 -16.73 0.02
C GLN A 157 5.94 -17.60 -1.07
N ALA A 158 5.17 -18.40 -1.80
CA ALA A 158 5.69 -19.26 -2.86
C ALA A 158 6.36 -18.46 -3.99
N LEU A 159 5.81 -17.29 -4.31
CA LEU A 159 6.39 -16.36 -5.28
C LEU A 159 7.76 -15.82 -4.81
N LEU A 160 7.89 -15.47 -3.53
CA LEU A 160 9.15 -15.03 -2.93
C LEU A 160 10.20 -16.15 -2.89
N GLU A 161 9.81 -17.37 -2.54
CA GLU A 161 10.71 -18.54 -2.54
C GLU A 161 11.31 -18.82 -3.93
N THR A 162 10.59 -18.47 -4.99
CA THR A 162 11.08 -18.59 -6.38
C THR A 162 11.92 -17.39 -6.82
N SER A 163 11.81 -16.26 -6.12
CA SER A 163 12.43 -14.98 -6.47
C SER A 163 13.75 -14.69 -5.72
N MET A 164 14.05 -15.43 -4.65
CA MET A 164 15.23 -15.24 -3.78
C MET A 164 16.31 -16.27 -4.07
#